data_AF-A0AAD4L2W7-F1
#
_entry.id   AF-A0AAD4L2W7-F1
#
_cell.length_a   1.000
_cell.length_b   1.000
_cell.length_c   1.000
_cell.angle_alpha   90.00
_cell.angle_beta   90.00
_cell.angle_gamma   90.00
#
_symmetry.space_group_name_H-M   'P 1'
#
loop_
_entity.id
_entity.type
_entity.pdbx_description
1 polymer ?
#
loop_
_entity_poly.entity_id
_entity_poly.type
_entity_poly.pdbx_seq_one_letter_code
_entity_poly.pdbx_strand_id
1 'polypeptide(L)'
;MVFVERLDVVCLCTLFSFVWRGNYYPCVLVRWFTHVADAPDEVMDMWVVRPDMNTDGSPAVAVIHLDSVLHVAHLLPVFGNSLMPIDLSHYHSLDTFETYYINKYIDYHAFEIAS
;
A
#
# COMPACT_ATOMS: atom_id res chain seq x y z
N MET A 1 0.35 9.60 -26.14
CA MET A 1 -0.39 8.61 -25.32
C MET A 1 0.58 8.18 -24.24
N VAL A 2 0.56 8.88 -23.11
CA VAL A 2 1.40 8.52 -21.96
C VAL A 2 0.63 7.40 -21.28
N PHE A 3 1.14 6.17 -21.36
CA PHE A 3 0.70 5.11 -20.46
C PHE A 3 1.03 5.62 -19.06
N VAL A 4 0.02 5.80 -18.20
CA VAL A 4 0.29 5.98 -16.78
C VAL A 4 0.82 4.64 -16.32
N GLU A 5 2.14 4.57 -16.14
CA GLU A 5 2.78 3.45 -15.47
C GLU A 5 2.07 3.28 -14.11
N ARG A 6 1.69 2.06 -13.82
CA ARG A 6 1.03 1.65 -12.59
C ARG A 6 1.79 2.21 -11.38
N LEU A 7 1.13 3.04 -10.56
CA LEU A 7 1.75 3.60 -9.37
C LEU A 7 2.05 2.49 -8.35
N ASP A 8 3.23 2.53 -7.75
CA ASP A 8 3.57 1.61 -6.68
C ASP A 8 2.74 1.89 -5.43
N VAL A 9 2.36 0.81 -4.74
CA VAL A 9 1.56 0.86 -3.53
C VAL A 9 2.42 0.57 -2.32
N VAL A 10 2.27 1.39 -1.29
CA VAL A 10 3.04 1.27 -0.06
C VAL A 10 2.17 1.45 1.18
N CYS A 11 2.51 0.76 2.26
CA CYS A 11 2.01 1.06 3.60
C CYS A 11 3.03 1.90 4.35
N LEU A 12 2.59 3.04 4.90
CA LEU A 12 3.43 3.93 5.70
C LEU A 12 3.60 3.32 7.09
N CYS A 13 4.83 2.99 7.46
CA CYS A 13 5.15 2.41 8.78
C CYS A 13 5.55 3.49 9.78
N THR A 14 6.42 4.42 9.39
CA THR A 14 6.93 5.45 10.32
C THR A 14 7.37 6.70 9.57
N LEU A 15 6.86 7.86 10.02
CA LEU A 15 7.30 9.17 9.55
C LEU A 15 8.46 9.68 10.42
N PHE A 16 9.52 10.15 9.79
CA PHE A 16 10.67 10.72 10.48
C PHE A 16 11.39 11.74 9.61
N SER A 17 12.39 12.42 10.17
CA SER A 17 13.23 13.33 9.38
C SER A 17 14.64 13.40 9.94
N PHE A 18 15.58 13.80 9.09
CA PHE A 18 16.96 14.05 9.51
C PHE A 18 17.58 15.20 8.73
N VAL A 19 18.69 15.73 9.25
CA VAL A 19 19.48 16.77 8.58
C VAL A 19 20.79 16.16 8.10
N TRP A 20 21.08 16.32 6.81
CA TRP A 20 22.34 15.89 6.22
C TRP A 20 22.96 16.99 5.37
N ARG A 21 24.20 17.35 5.67
CA ARG A 21 24.94 18.45 5.02
C ARG A 21 24.13 19.76 4.96
N GLY A 22 23.45 20.09 6.06
CA GLY A 22 22.64 21.31 6.19
C GLY A 22 21.27 21.26 5.49
N ASN A 23 20.90 20.14 4.85
CA ASN A 23 19.60 19.98 4.20
C ASN A 23 18.67 19.11 5.06
N TYR A 24 17.41 19.51 5.17
CA TYR A 24 16.36 18.78 5.88
C TYR A 24 15.70 17.76 4.93
N TYR A 25 15.56 16.51 5.39
CA TYR A 25 14.96 15.43 4.63
C TYR A 25 13.76 14.85 5.39
N PRO A 26 12.51 15.17 5.01
CA PRO A 26 11.34 14.46 5.47
C PRO A 26 11.28 13.08 4.82
N CYS A 27 11.13 12.05 5.63
CA CYS A 27 11.22 10.66 5.20
C CYS A 27 10.07 9.84 5.76
N VAL A 28 9.81 8.74 5.06
CA VAL A 28 8.88 7.72 5.52
C VAL A 28 9.49 6.34 5.30
N LEU A 29 9.46 5.52 6.35
CA LEU A 29 9.68 4.09 6.23
C LEU A 29 8.39 3.48 5.70
N VAL A 30 8.51 2.76 4.58
CA VAL A 30 7.39 2.11 3.90
C VAL A 30 7.59 0.61 3.80
N ARG A 31 6.48 -0.12 3.72
CA ARG A 31 6.44 -1.50 3.24
C ARG A 31 5.84 -1.54 1.84
N TRP A 32 6.50 -2.25 0.94
CA TRP A 32 6.07 -2.38 -0.46
C TRP A 32 4.94 -3.37 -0.63
N PHE A 33 4.12 -3.11 -1.65
CA PHE A 33 3.08 -4.01 -2.11
C PHE A 33 3.21 -4.17 -3.62
N THR A 34 3.12 -5.41 -4.08
CA THR A 34 2.95 -5.69 -5.50
C THR A 34 1.49 -5.97 -5.81
N HIS A 35 1.09 -5.69 -7.03
CA HIS A 35 -0.23 -6.04 -7.48
C HIS A 35 -0.32 -7.52 -7.86
N VAL A 36 -1.49 -8.11 -7.60
CA VAL A 36 -1.70 -9.55 -7.77
C VAL A 36 -1.99 -9.94 -9.23
N ALA A 37 -2.56 -9.03 -10.02
CA ALA A 37 -2.92 -9.26 -11.41
C ALA A 37 -2.64 -8.02 -12.28
N ASP A 38 -2.65 -8.15 -13.60
CA ASP A 38 -2.43 -7.03 -14.54
C ASP A 38 -3.70 -6.20 -14.82
N ALA A 39 -4.84 -6.59 -14.25
CA ALA A 39 -6.11 -5.86 -14.32
C ALA A 39 -6.78 -5.78 -12.94
N PRO A 40 -7.72 -4.83 -12.75
CA PRO A 40 -8.59 -4.80 -11.57
C PRO A 40 -9.45 -6.07 -11.45
N ASP A 41 -9.94 -6.35 -10.24
CA ASP A 41 -10.93 -7.40 -10.00
C ASP A 41 -12.21 -7.14 -10.80
N GLU A 42 -12.75 -8.18 -11.44
CA GLU A 42 -13.89 -8.04 -12.37
C GLU A 42 -15.20 -7.62 -11.68
N VAL A 43 -15.37 -7.94 -10.40
CA VAL A 43 -16.62 -7.70 -9.67
C VAL A 43 -16.58 -6.36 -8.96
N MET A 44 -15.48 -6.10 -8.24
CA MET A 44 -15.32 -4.91 -7.42
C MET A 44 -14.75 -3.73 -8.22
N ASP A 45 -14.19 -3.99 -9.40
CA ASP A 45 -13.50 -3.01 -10.25
C ASP A 45 -12.39 -2.28 -9.46
N MET A 46 -11.68 -3.02 -8.62
CA MET A 46 -10.61 -2.51 -7.75
C MET A 46 -9.34 -3.31 -7.95
N TRP A 47 -8.20 -2.62 -7.88
CA TRP A 47 -6.90 -3.27 -7.89
C TRP A 47 -6.67 -4.07 -6.61
N VAL A 48 -6.13 -5.28 -6.75
CA VAL A 48 -5.72 -6.14 -5.65
C VAL A 48 -4.20 -6.11 -5.51
N VAL A 49 -3.72 -5.92 -4.29
CA VAL A 49 -2.30 -5.88 -3.93
C VAL A 49 -1.97 -6.86 -2.80
N ARG A 50 -0.72 -7.30 -2.72
CA ARG A 50 -0.18 -8.12 -1.63
C ARG A 50 1.09 -7.49 -1.07
N PRO A 51 1.39 -7.64 0.24
CA PRO A 51 2.65 -7.18 0.80
C PRO A 51 3.85 -7.92 0.20
N ASP A 52 4.89 -7.20 -0.17
CA ASP A 52 6.12 -7.78 -0.70
C ASP A 52 7.00 -8.33 0.43
N MET A 53 7.70 -9.42 0.09
CA MET A 53 8.63 -10.11 0.98
C MET A 53 10.00 -10.25 0.30
N ASN A 54 11.06 -10.07 1.07
CA ASN A 54 12.42 -10.36 0.64
C ASN A 54 12.65 -11.87 0.52
N THR A 55 13.78 -12.28 -0.07
CA THR A 55 14.14 -13.70 -0.23
C THR A 55 14.28 -14.46 1.08
N ASP A 56 14.51 -13.76 2.19
CA ASP A 56 14.61 -14.32 3.55
C ASP A 56 13.26 -14.37 4.29
N GLY A 57 12.16 -13.95 3.63
CA GLY A 57 10.82 -13.92 4.20
C GLY A 57 10.54 -12.69 5.09
N SER A 58 11.48 -11.75 5.21
CA SER A 58 11.24 -10.48 5.89
C SER A 58 10.41 -9.53 5.01
N PRO A 59 9.63 -8.60 5.59
CA PRO A 59 8.90 -7.62 4.80
C PRO A 59 9.83 -6.74 3.96
N ALA A 60 9.47 -6.53 2.69
CA ALA A 60 10.20 -5.62 1.83
C ALA A 60 9.92 -4.17 2.25
N VAL A 61 10.92 -3.53 2.88
CA VAL A 61 10.81 -2.16 3.39
C VAL A 61 11.86 -1.24 2.80
N ALA A 62 11.53 0.05 2.66
CA ALA A 62 12.47 1.07 2.22
C ALA A 62 12.20 2.41 2.91
N VAL A 63 13.21 3.28 2.93
CA VAL A 63 13.05 4.69 3.28
C VAL A 63 12.93 5.48 1.99
N ILE A 64 11.82 6.19 1.83
CA ILE A 64 11.60 7.10 0.71
C ILE A 64 11.43 8.54 1.21
N HIS A 65 11.63 9.50 0.31
CA HIS A 65 11.33 10.90 0.61
C HIS A 65 9.81 11.08 0.73
N LEU A 66 9.36 11.87 1.71
CA LEU A 66 7.93 12.04 1.95
C LEU A 66 7.19 12.61 0.71
N ASP A 67 7.83 13.52 -0.01
CA ASP A 67 7.27 14.13 -1.23
C ASP A 67 7.11 13.14 -2.41
N SER A 68 7.62 11.91 -2.29
CA SER A 68 7.36 10.84 -3.26
C SER A 68 5.99 10.20 -3.08
N VAL A 69 5.29 10.46 -1.97
CA VAL A 69 3.94 9.95 -1.73
C VAL A 69 2.93 10.85 -2.43
N LEU A 70 2.31 10.33 -3.50
CA LEU A 70 1.33 11.08 -4.29
C LEU A 70 0.00 11.28 -3.53
N HIS A 71 -0.56 10.21 -2.97
CA HIS A 71 -1.86 10.24 -2.32
C HIS A 71 -2.02 9.11 -1.30
N VAL A 72 -2.85 9.32 -0.29
CA VAL A 72 -3.20 8.27 0.69
C VAL A 72 -4.33 7.42 0.12
N ALA A 73 -4.10 6.12 0.02
CA ALA A 73 -5.12 5.17 -0.37
C ALA A 73 -5.63 4.39 0.84
N HIS A 74 -6.91 4.00 0.82
CA HIS A 74 -7.48 3.11 1.82
C HIS A 74 -7.41 1.67 1.32
N LEU A 75 -6.74 0.80 2.09
CA LEU A 75 -6.65 -0.63 1.79
C LEU A 75 -7.76 -1.39 2.52
N LEU A 76 -8.58 -2.13 1.77
CA LEU A 76 -9.59 -3.02 2.31
C LEU A 76 -9.09 -4.46 2.25
N PRO A 77 -9.14 -5.23 3.34
CA PRO A 77 -8.75 -6.63 3.29
C PRO A 77 -9.63 -7.43 2.32
N VAL A 78 -9.01 -8.27 1.50
CA VAL A 78 -9.72 -9.26 0.70
C VAL A 78 -10.03 -10.44 1.61
N PHE A 79 -11.31 -10.61 1.96
CA PHE A 79 -11.73 -11.74 2.79
C PHE A 79 -11.77 -13.02 1.96
N GLY A 80 -11.01 -14.03 2.40
CA GLY A 80 -11.13 -15.38 1.89
C GLY A 80 -12.19 -16.20 2.65
N ASN A 81 -12.16 -17.52 2.45
CA ASN A 81 -13.07 -18.45 3.13
C ASN A 81 -12.62 -18.81 4.56
N SER A 82 -11.53 -18.23 5.04
CA SER A 82 -10.98 -18.49 6.37
C SER A 82 -11.74 -17.72 7.46
N LEU A 83 -11.90 -18.36 8.62
CA LEU A 83 -12.43 -17.69 9.81
C LEU A 83 -11.52 -16.54 10.24
N MET A 84 -12.11 -15.41 10.63
CA MET A 84 -11.36 -14.29 11.19
C MET A 84 -10.79 -14.64 12.55
N PRO A 85 -9.53 -14.26 12.84
CA PRO A 85 -8.98 -14.39 14.19
C PRO A 85 -9.84 -13.61 15.19
N ILE A 86 -10.25 -14.26 16.27
CA ILE A 86 -11.10 -13.65 17.32
C ILE A 86 -10.37 -12.45 17.98
N ASP A 87 -9.05 -12.53 18.07
CA ASP A 87 -8.20 -11.51 18.70
C ASP A 87 -7.64 -10.48 17.71
N LEU A 88 -8.23 -10.38 16.51
CA LEU A 88 -7.79 -9.41 15.51
C LEU A 88 -8.08 -7.97 15.99
N SER A 89 -7.03 -7.31 16.48
CA SER A 89 -7.10 -5.88 16.78
C SER A 89 -7.04 -5.04 15.50
N HIS A 90 -7.66 -3.85 15.52
CA HIS A 90 -7.71 -2.93 14.37
C HIS A 90 -6.33 -2.61 13.78
N TYR A 91 -5.30 -2.49 14.62
CA TYR A 91 -3.92 -2.18 14.18
C TYR A 91 -3.21 -3.36 13.50
N HIS A 92 -3.72 -4.59 13.60
CA HIS A 92 -3.19 -5.76 12.87
C HIS A 92 -3.81 -5.92 11.48
N SER A 93 -4.85 -5.13 11.15
CA SER A 93 -5.62 -5.32 9.92
C SER A 93 -4.79 -5.17 8.64
N LEU A 94 -3.72 -4.37 8.63
CA LEU A 94 -2.83 -4.20 7.47
C LEU A 94 -1.69 -5.23 7.38
N ASP A 95 -1.53 -6.07 8.41
CA ASP A 95 -0.49 -7.10 8.47
C ASP A 95 -1.05 -8.53 8.46
N THR A 96 -2.36 -8.70 8.62
CA THR A 96 -2.98 -10.02 8.82
C THR A 96 -3.41 -10.70 7.52
N PHE A 97 -3.83 -9.92 6.53
CA PHE A 97 -4.44 -10.48 5.33
C PHE A 97 -3.42 -10.67 4.23
N GLU A 98 -3.64 -11.68 3.40
CA GLU A 98 -2.73 -11.98 2.29
C GLU A 98 -2.79 -10.92 1.20
N THR A 99 -3.98 -10.37 0.95
CA THR A 99 -4.22 -9.40 -0.13
C THR A 99 -5.24 -8.33 0.29
N TYR A 100 -5.18 -7.20 -0.39
CA TYR A 100 -5.96 -6.01 -0.11
C TYR A 100 -6.46 -5.37 -1.41
N TYR A 101 -7.69 -4.84 -1.39
CA TYR A 101 -8.20 -3.95 -2.42
C TYR A 101 -7.73 -2.51 -2.19
N ILE A 102 -7.34 -1.82 -3.25
CA ILE A 102 -7.17 -0.37 -3.25
C ILE A 102 -8.56 0.25 -3.40
N ASN A 103 -9.07 0.84 -2.32
CA ASN A 103 -10.39 1.45 -2.32
C ASN A 103 -10.36 2.82 -3.03
N LYS A 104 -10.61 2.80 -4.33
CA LYS A 104 -10.71 4.00 -5.17
C LYS A 104 -11.96 4.83 -4.90
N TYR A 105 -12.95 4.32 -4.16
CA TYR A 105 -14.23 5.01 -3.93
C TYR A 105 -14.27 5.83 -2.63
N ILE A 106 -13.20 5.79 -1.83
CA ILE A 106 -13.15 6.49 -0.54
C ILE A 106 -13.01 8.01 -0.69
N ASP A 107 -12.36 8.45 -1.77
CA ASP A 107 -12.10 9.85 -2.08
C ASP A 107 -12.06 10.07 -3.61
N TYR A 108 -12.42 11.28 -4.04
CA TYR A 108 -12.44 11.64 -5.47
C TYR A 108 -11.06 11.50 -6.13
N HIS A 109 -9.99 11.90 -5.44
CA HIS A 109 -8.63 11.78 -6.00
C HIS A 109 -8.18 10.33 -6.08
N ALA A 110 -8.54 9.51 -5.09
CA ALA A 110 -8.29 8.07 -5.15
C ALA A 110 -9.01 7.43 -6.36
N PHE A 111 -10.22 7.89 -6.68
CA PHE A 111 -10.96 7.42 -7.86
C PHE A 111 -10.23 7.78 -9.15
N GLU A 112 -9.81 9.04 -9.30
CA GLU A 112 -9.11 9.52 -10.49
C GLU A 112 -7.76 8.80 -10.70
N ILE A 113 -7.03 8.52 -9.62
CA ILE A 113 -5.69 7.91 -9.67
C ILE A 113 -5.75 6.40 -9.95
N ALA A 114 -6.75 5.69 -9.43
CA ALA A 114 -6.79 4.23 -9.45
C ALA A 114 -7.79 3.64 -10.48
N SER A 115 -8.47 4.48 -11.27
CA SER A 115 -9.38 4.05 -12.35
C SER A 115 -8.68 3.83 -13.70
#